data_AF-A0A841WT62-F1
#
_entry.id   AF-A0A841WT62-F1
#
_cell.length_a   1.000
_cell.length_b   1.000
_cell.length_c   1.000
_cell.angle_alpha   90.00
_cell.angle_beta   90.00
_cell.angle_gamma   90.00
#
_symmetry.space_group_name_H-M   'P 1'
#
loop_
_entity.id
_entity.type
_entity.pdbx_description
1 polymer ?
#
loop_
_entity_poly.entity_id
_entity_poly.type
_entity_poly.pdbx_seq_one_letter_code
_entity_poly.pdbx_strand_id
1 'polypeptide(L)' 'MIQIPELQRRGLFRTEYEASTLRENLGLPRPVNQFTKVADRQVANV' A
#
# COMPACT_ATOMS: atom_id res chain seq x y z
N MET A 1 -24.61 -9.18 -3.53
CA MET A 1 -24.24 -8.48 -4.77
C MET A 1 -24.88 -7.09 -4.73
N ILE A 2 -24.14 -6.04 -5.14
CA ILE A 2 -24.46 -4.58 -5.15
C ILE A 2 -24.02 -3.86 -3.84
N GLN A 3 -23.21 -2.77 -3.85
CA GLN A 3 -23.69 -1.36 -3.77
C GLN A 3 -22.56 -0.26 -3.88
N ILE A 4 -21.46 -0.46 -4.60
CA ILE A 4 -20.43 0.61 -4.78
C ILE A 4 -21.01 1.93 -5.36
N PRO A 5 -21.95 1.91 -6.32
CA PRO A 5 -22.49 3.15 -6.91
C PRO A 5 -23.24 4.05 -5.92
N GLU A 6 -23.91 3.46 -4.93
CA GLU A 6 -24.63 4.22 -3.89
C GLU A 6 -23.67 4.96 -2.95
N LEU A 7 -22.52 4.36 -2.64
CA LEU A 7 -21.51 4.97 -1.76
C LEU A 7 -20.76 6.12 -2.45
N GLN A 8 -20.58 6.06 -3.77
CA GLN A 8 -20.00 7.16 -4.56
C GLN A 8 -20.96 8.36 -4.65
N ARG A 9 -22.27 8.14 -4.87
CA ARG A 9 -23.26 9.24 -4.92
C ARG A 9 -23.34 10.04 -3.63
N ARG A 10 -23.08 9.39 -2.49
CA ARG A 10 -23.10 10.02 -1.17
C ARG A 10 -21.74 10.67 -0.80
N GLY A 11 -20.76 10.65 -1.69
CA GLY A 11 -19.43 11.24 -1.46
C GLY A 11 -18.56 10.48 -0.45
N LEU A 12 -18.95 9.25 -0.05
CA LEU A 12 -18.18 8.44 0.90
C LEU A 12 -17.05 7.65 0.24
N PHE A 13 -17.08 7.50 -1.08
CA PHE A 13 -16.09 6.73 -1.83
C PHE A 13 -15.50 7.55 -2.97
N ARG A 14 -14.18 7.43 -3.13
CA ARG A 14 -13.43 8.04 -4.23
C ARG A 14 -13.82 7.38 -5.55
N THR A 15 -13.99 8.19 -6.59
CA THR A 15 -14.38 7.77 -7.94
C THR A 15 -13.17 7.36 -8.79
N GLU A 16 -11.99 7.91 -8.51
CA GLU A 16 -10.77 7.63 -9.27
C GLU A 16 -9.59 7.35 -8.33
N TYR A 17 -8.75 6.42 -8.75
CA TYR A 17 -7.50 6.05 -8.10
C TYR A 17 -6.35 6.56 -8.98
N GLU A 18 -5.74 7.68 -8.59
CA GLU A 18 -4.68 8.32 -9.37
C GLU A 18 -3.36 7.53 -9.33
N ALA A 19 -3.15 6.69 -8.31
CA ALA A 19 -1.87 6.04 -8.10
C ALA A 19 -1.82 4.62 -8.68
N SER A 20 -0.63 4.28 -9.19
CA SER A 20 -0.35 3.02 -9.87
C SER A 20 -0.39 1.80 -8.94
N THR A 21 -0.27 2.02 -7.64
CA THR A 21 -0.30 0.96 -6.64
C THR A 21 -1.37 1.21 -5.58
N LEU A 22 -2.03 0.13 -5.14
CA LEU A 22 -2.98 0.16 -4.02
C LEU A 22 -2.38 0.82 -2.76
N ARG A 23 -1.08 0.64 -2.56
CA ARG A 23 -0.35 1.20 -1.43
C ARG A 23 -0.31 2.73 -1.47
N GLU A 24 -0.04 3.31 -2.63
CA GLU A 24 -0.06 4.77 -2.83
C GLU A 24 -1.46 5.34 -2.70
N ASN A 25 -2.46 4.65 -3.26
CA ASN A 25 -3.87 5.03 -3.12
C ASN A 25 -4.36 5.04 -1.66
N LEU A 26 -3.71 4.27 -0.78
CA LEU A 26 -4.01 4.19 0.65
C LEU A 26 -3.06 5.01 1.54
N GLY A 27 -2.08 5.72 0.95
CA GLY A 27 -1.09 6.49 1.73
C GLY A 27 -0.19 5.62 2.62
N LEU A 28 -0.06 4.34 2.30
CA LEU A 28 0.67 3.38 3.13
C LEU A 28 2.17 3.43 2.80
N PRO A 29 3.07 3.45 3.81
CA PRO A 29 4.51 3.41 3.57
C PRO A 29 4.91 2.07 2.94
N ARG A 30 5.93 2.10 2.07
CA ARG A 30 6.50 0.88 1.47
C ARG A 30 7.33 0.15 2.52
N PRO A 31 6.94 -1.08 2.94
CA PRO A 31 7.74 -1.82 3.91
C PRO A 31 9.06 -2.23 3.29
N VAL A 32 10.12 -2.14 4.09
CA VAL A 32 11.44 -2.64 3.71
C VAL A 32 11.39 -4.16 3.68
N ASN A 33 12.11 -4.78 2.74
CA ASN A 33 12.19 -6.22 2.65
C ASN A 33 12.76 -6.80 3.96
N GLN A 34 12.11 -7.80 4.54
CA GLN A 34 12.57 -8.43 5.78
C GLN A 34 13.93 -9.13 5.63
N PHE A 35 14.28 -9.58 4.42
CA PHE A 35 15.55 -10.23 4.13
C PHE A 35 16.70 -9.22 3.95
N THR A 36 16.42 -7.96 3.63
CA THR A 36 17.47 -6.92 3.59
C THR A 36 17.97 -6.56 4.99
N LYS A 37 17.15 -6.73 6.05
CA LYS A 37 17.62 -6.58 7.45
C LYS A 37 18.64 -7.64 7.88
N VAL A 38 18.68 -8.78 7.20
CA VAL A 38 19.61 -9.88 7.51
C VAL A 38 20.99 -9.65 6.90
N ALA A 39 21.07 -8.90 5.81
CA ALA A 39 22.33 -8.60 5.11
C ALA A 39 23.31 -7.80 5.99
N ASP A 40 22.81 -6.90 6.85
CA ASP A 40 23.65 -6.16 7.80
C ASP A 40 24.25 -7.05 8.90
N ARG A 41 23.63 -8.20 9.20
CA ARG A 41 24.11 -9.12 10.24
C ARG A 41 25.20 -10.08 9.74
N GLN A 42 25.35 -10.25 8.43
CA GLN A 42 26.33 -11.18 7.85
C GLN A 42 27.71 -10.56 7.63
N VAL A 43 27.83 -9.24 7.50
CA VAL A 43 29.13 -8.55 7.32
C VAL A 43 29.90 -8.29 8.62
N ALA A 44 29.28 -8.53 9.80
CA ALA A 44 29.94 -8.36 11.10
C ALA A 44 30.64 -9.63 11.62
N ASN A 45 30.72 -10.69 10.81
CA ASN A 45 31.26 -11.99 11.20
C ASN A 45 32.27 -12.51 10.16
N VAL A 46 33.26 -11.68 9.82
CA VAL A 46 34.50 -12.03 9.10
C VAL A 46 35.63 -11.26 9.76
#